data_AF-A0A377PRI4-F1
#
_entry.id   AF-A0A377PRI4-F1
#
_cell.length_a   1.000
_cell.length_b   1.000
_cell.length_c   1.000
_cell.angle_alpha   90.00
_cell.angle_beta   90.00
_cell.angle_gamma   90.00
#
_symmetry.space_group_name_H-M   'P 1'
#
loop_
_entity.id
_entity.type
_entity.pdbx_description
1 polymer ?
#
loop_
_entity_poly.entity_id
_entity_poly.type
_entity_poly.pdbx_seq_one_letter_code
_entity_poly.pdbx_strand_id
1 'polypeptide(L)'
;MNFHNIVALAKIKWKIKAVLVILCISLSLGFSEEELQDSKPYAQVEIDNNAKTDIQIKQEKKLKDISFNNKEKLAKINAKIDNNESIWLKRYDNFRNYHRISNEITAIERIGLETRLTPKESHRLDTLKKQQSLLEQYRNKPFGELLDKPTINEPPTINNPFGIFSAFSYIKHISSLKENMQKSKYDLDQVITTLERKLEILQTILNQEQLTARQRNGYRESLEDVQKQILDLHSARNIFETTIDVFDKDSDEIITNLEVHIKNQILKLSYIGVGIIVSIAIAIMLKMLVKRYINHHERAYTTSKVINFFNITIIFLILLFAYIDNATYAVAMVGFASAGLAVAMKDMFMSILGWLVIVVGGSVHVGDRIRIKKENEVFIGDVLDISMLRITIYDDITLSSYRDNHRAGRMIFIPNNYIFTNLIANYTHGDLNNVWDSVEVCITFDSNITRAKNIALDVASSHAKIYTEQTKAQMRRMRDRFSFVHSVNVNPRVFNFIKDNGMEISVWFQNYAYGTLSLKSIIAQEIIEKYLQDDNIHIAYPITRIVYQQKDGLGQTHIESL
;
A
#
# COMPACT_ATOMS: atom_id res chain seq x y z
N MET A 1 30.39 -11.95 -30.69
CA MET A 1 31.13 -12.25 -29.44
C MET A 1 30.14 -11.95 -28.30
N ASN A 2 29.47 -12.89 -27.63
CA ASN A 2 29.87 -14.20 -27.17
C ASN A 2 28.73 -15.25 -27.27
N PHE A 3 29.16 -16.45 -27.65
CA PHE A 3 28.40 -17.64 -28.01
C PHE A 3 28.34 -18.60 -26.81
N HIS A 4 27.79 -18.15 -25.67
CA HIS A 4 27.84 -18.95 -24.41
C HIS A 4 26.54 -19.08 -23.61
N ASN A 5 25.41 -18.53 -24.09
CA ASN A 5 24.11 -18.71 -23.42
C ASN A 5 23.10 -19.59 -24.21
N ILE A 6 23.53 -20.23 -25.30
CA ILE A 6 22.69 -21.13 -26.10
C ILE A 6 22.81 -22.61 -25.64
N VAL A 7 23.74 -22.93 -24.73
CA VAL A 7 23.96 -24.32 -24.24
C VAL A 7 23.28 -24.60 -22.88
N ALA A 8 22.73 -23.59 -22.20
CA ALA A 8 22.11 -23.78 -20.87
C ALA A 8 20.61 -24.20 -20.91
N LEU A 9 19.93 -24.11 -22.06
CA LEU A 9 18.51 -24.47 -22.21
C LEU A 9 18.26 -25.94 -22.63
N ALA A 10 19.31 -26.71 -22.91
CA ALA A 10 19.22 -28.12 -23.30
C ALA A 10 19.22 -29.11 -22.11
N LYS A 11 19.46 -28.66 -20.86
CA LYS A 11 19.59 -29.53 -19.68
C LYS A 11 18.37 -29.59 -18.74
N ILE A 12 17.26 -28.91 -19.06
CA ILE A 12 16.04 -28.88 -18.22
C ILE A 12 14.83 -29.59 -18.88
N LYS A 13 15.01 -30.25 -20.03
CA LYS A 13 13.97 -31.09 -20.68
C LYS A 13 14.11 -32.61 -20.44
N TRP A 14 15.17 -33.07 -19.78
CA TRP A 14 15.51 -34.50 -19.68
C TRP A 14 15.20 -35.18 -18.33
N LYS A 15 14.56 -34.51 -17.36
CA LYS A 15 14.29 -35.10 -16.03
C LYS A 15 12.83 -35.24 -15.60
N ILE A 16 11.84 -34.98 -16.47
CA ILE A 16 10.40 -35.10 -16.11
C ILE A 16 9.59 -36.00 -17.07
N LYS A 17 10.21 -36.71 -18.03
CA LYS A 17 9.50 -37.55 -19.02
C LYS A 17 10.13 -38.94 -19.26
N ALA A 18 10.54 -39.64 -18.20
CA ALA A 18 11.15 -40.98 -18.35
C ALA A 18 10.64 -42.02 -17.33
N VAL A 19 9.34 -42.01 -16.99
CA VAL A 19 8.73 -43.03 -16.08
C VAL A 19 7.45 -43.72 -16.59
N LEU A 20 6.88 -43.41 -17.76
CA LEU A 20 5.83 -44.26 -18.34
C LEU A 20 5.92 -44.28 -19.88
N VAL A 21 6.42 -45.37 -20.50
CA VAL A 21 5.65 -46.56 -20.98
C VAL A 21 4.95 -46.18 -22.30
N ILE A 22 5.39 -46.58 -23.52
CA ILE A 22 5.34 -47.92 -24.17
C ILE A 22 5.91 -47.75 -25.60
N LEU A 23 6.85 -48.59 -26.06
CA LEU A 23 6.66 -49.80 -26.87
C LEU A 23 6.13 -49.59 -28.32
N CYS A 24 7.01 -49.93 -29.26
CA CYS A 24 6.79 -50.62 -30.54
C CYS A 24 6.20 -49.93 -31.80
N ILE A 25 7.09 -49.87 -32.80
CA ILE A 25 6.97 -50.39 -34.18
C ILE A 25 6.09 -49.64 -35.20
N SER A 26 6.76 -49.00 -36.17
CA SER A 26 6.59 -49.19 -37.64
C SER A 26 7.64 -48.32 -38.35
N LEU A 27 8.62 -48.86 -39.09
CA LEU A 27 8.58 -49.26 -40.50
C LEU A 27 7.96 -48.21 -41.44
N SER A 28 8.80 -47.39 -42.09
CA SER A 28 9.22 -47.58 -43.49
C SER A 28 9.66 -46.26 -44.13
N LEU A 29 10.77 -46.28 -44.87
CA LEU A 29 10.94 -45.75 -46.24
C LEU A 29 12.42 -45.49 -46.53
N GLY A 30 12.96 -46.27 -47.47
CA GLY A 30 14.21 -46.03 -48.15
C GLY A 30 14.09 -46.63 -49.54
N PHE A 31 14.19 -45.77 -50.55
CA PHE A 31 14.09 -46.04 -51.98
C PHE A 31 15.49 -45.83 -52.59
N SER A 32 15.94 -46.72 -53.48
CA SER A 32 16.88 -46.48 -54.61
C SER A 32 17.07 -47.80 -55.38
N GLU A 33 16.65 -47.80 -56.65
CA GLU A 33 17.46 -47.99 -57.90
C GLU A 33 17.70 -49.48 -58.23
N GLU A 34 17.02 -50.05 -59.24
CA GLU A 34 17.15 -49.95 -60.72
C GLU A 34 18.11 -51.01 -61.29
N GLU A 35 17.58 -51.94 -62.12
CA GLU A 35 18.21 -52.45 -63.36
C GLU A 35 17.32 -53.46 -64.14
N LEU A 36 17.69 -53.66 -65.40
CA LEU A 36 16.93 -54.01 -66.61
C LEU A 36 16.79 -55.53 -66.96
N GLN A 37 15.80 -55.80 -67.85
CA GLN A 37 15.74 -56.84 -68.94
C GLN A 37 15.81 -58.34 -68.57
N ASP A 38 15.22 -59.33 -69.27
CA ASP A 38 14.66 -59.42 -70.62
C ASP A 38 13.73 -60.67 -70.79
N SER A 39 12.87 -60.61 -71.81
CA SER A 39 12.38 -61.70 -72.70
C SER A 39 11.54 -62.91 -72.22
N LYS A 40 10.44 -63.14 -72.96
CA LYS A 40 9.58 -64.35 -73.02
C LYS A 40 10.25 -65.47 -73.86
N PRO A 41 9.72 -66.72 -73.90
CA PRO A 41 8.68 -67.04 -74.89
C PRO A 41 7.61 -68.05 -74.43
N TYR A 42 6.52 -68.06 -75.21
CA TYR A 42 5.34 -68.92 -75.15
C TYR A 42 5.62 -70.35 -75.67
N ALA A 43 4.82 -71.33 -75.21
CA ALA A 43 4.45 -72.51 -76.00
C ALA A 43 2.98 -72.90 -75.74
N GLN A 44 2.27 -73.14 -76.86
CA GLN A 44 0.85 -73.51 -77.04
C GLN A 44 0.36 -74.71 -76.21
N VAL A 45 -0.82 -74.64 -75.58
CA VAL A 45 -2.18 -75.03 -76.05
C VAL A 45 -2.40 -76.54 -76.20
N GLU A 46 -3.25 -77.10 -75.33
CA GLU A 46 -4.21 -78.12 -75.72
C GLU A 46 -5.53 -77.89 -74.97
N ILE A 47 -6.62 -77.92 -75.74
CA ILE A 47 -7.97 -77.52 -75.35
C ILE A 47 -8.67 -78.73 -74.74
N ASP A 48 -9.10 -78.62 -73.48
CA ASP A 48 -10.07 -79.55 -72.89
C ASP A 48 -11.38 -78.80 -72.56
N ASN A 49 -12.46 -79.25 -73.18
CA ASN A 49 -13.75 -78.55 -73.27
C ASN A 49 -14.61 -78.62 -72.00
N ASN A 50 -14.02 -78.96 -70.84
CA ASN A 50 -14.70 -78.95 -69.54
C ASN A 50 -14.25 -77.84 -68.57
N ALA A 51 -13.26 -77.01 -68.95
CA ALA A 51 -12.71 -75.97 -68.06
C ALA A 51 -13.57 -74.68 -67.92
N LYS A 52 -14.58 -74.47 -68.79
CA LYS A 52 -15.42 -73.25 -68.70
C LYS A 52 -16.35 -73.25 -67.49
N THR A 53 -16.83 -74.41 -67.06
CA THR A 53 -17.76 -74.53 -65.93
C THR A 53 -17.03 -74.43 -64.58
N ASP A 54 -15.85 -75.03 -64.43
CA ASP A 54 -15.08 -74.99 -63.18
C ASP A 54 -14.33 -73.67 -62.95
N ILE A 55 -13.89 -72.98 -64.01
CA ILE A 55 -13.31 -71.63 -63.90
C ILE A 55 -14.41 -70.61 -63.57
N GLN A 56 -15.61 -70.72 -64.16
CA GLN A 56 -16.77 -69.89 -63.79
C GLN A 56 -17.22 -70.15 -62.35
N ILE A 57 -17.31 -71.40 -61.92
CA ILE A 57 -17.69 -71.73 -60.53
C ILE A 57 -16.62 -71.24 -59.54
N LYS A 58 -15.32 -71.36 -59.85
CA LYS A 58 -14.24 -70.89 -58.97
C LYS A 58 -14.11 -69.36 -58.94
N GLN A 59 -14.39 -68.68 -60.06
CA GLN A 59 -14.50 -67.22 -60.12
C GLN A 59 -15.77 -66.72 -59.41
N GLU A 60 -16.92 -67.38 -59.56
CA GLU A 60 -18.16 -67.06 -58.84
C GLU A 60 -18.03 -67.29 -57.32
N LYS A 61 -17.33 -68.35 -56.89
CA LYS A 61 -17.07 -68.60 -55.46
C LYS A 61 -16.16 -67.52 -54.87
N LYS A 62 -15.08 -67.16 -55.59
CA LYS A 62 -14.16 -66.09 -55.18
C LYS A 62 -14.84 -64.71 -55.20
N LEU A 63 -15.73 -64.42 -56.15
CA LEU A 63 -16.54 -63.20 -56.18
C LEU A 63 -17.58 -63.16 -55.05
N LYS A 64 -18.23 -64.30 -54.74
CA LYS A 64 -19.16 -64.42 -53.61
C LYS A 64 -18.45 -64.24 -52.27
N ASP A 65 -17.25 -64.81 -52.11
CA ASP A 65 -16.43 -64.66 -50.90
C ASP A 65 -15.96 -63.21 -50.70
N ILE A 66 -15.53 -62.53 -51.78
CA ILE A 66 -15.15 -61.11 -51.72
C ILE A 66 -16.38 -60.22 -51.45
N SER A 67 -17.53 -60.50 -52.07
CA SER A 67 -18.78 -59.76 -51.83
C SER A 67 -19.31 -59.96 -50.41
N PHE A 68 -19.20 -61.17 -49.87
CA PHE A 68 -19.57 -61.49 -48.48
C PHE A 68 -18.66 -60.78 -47.48
N ASN A 69 -17.35 -60.79 -47.71
CA ASN A 69 -16.37 -60.07 -46.90
C ASN A 69 -16.60 -58.55 -46.89
N ASN A 70 -16.91 -57.94 -48.04
CA ASN A 70 -17.18 -56.50 -48.11
C ASN A 70 -18.50 -56.11 -47.42
N LYS A 71 -19.53 -56.96 -47.47
CA LYS A 71 -20.77 -56.76 -46.69
C LYS A 71 -20.53 -56.89 -45.18
N GLU A 72 -19.68 -57.81 -44.76
CA GLU A 72 -19.28 -57.95 -43.34
C GLU A 72 -18.45 -56.74 -42.87
N LYS A 73 -17.51 -56.26 -43.71
CA LYS A 73 -16.76 -55.02 -43.44
C LYS A 73 -17.68 -53.81 -43.34
N LEU A 74 -18.68 -53.70 -44.23
CA LEU A 74 -19.68 -52.63 -44.17
C LEU A 74 -20.51 -52.71 -42.88
N ALA A 75 -20.92 -53.91 -42.47
CA ALA A 75 -21.64 -54.11 -41.21
C ALA A 75 -20.80 -53.73 -39.99
N LYS A 76 -19.50 -54.07 -39.99
CA LYS A 76 -18.56 -53.67 -38.92
C LYS A 76 -18.35 -52.16 -38.88
N ILE A 77 -18.21 -51.48 -40.02
CA ILE A 77 -18.07 -50.02 -40.06
C ILE A 77 -19.38 -49.33 -39.64
N ASN A 78 -20.53 -49.83 -40.08
CA ASN A 78 -21.82 -49.31 -39.63
C ASN A 78 -21.98 -49.48 -38.11
N ALA A 79 -21.69 -50.67 -37.56
CA ALA A 79 -21.69 -50.87 -36.11
C ALA A 79 -20.71 -49.95 -35.37
N LYS A 80 -19.56 -49.63 -35.98
CA LYS A 80 -18.61 -48.67 -35.41
C LYS A 80 -19.14 -47.24 -35.42
N ILE A 81 -19.87 -46.82 -36.46
CA ILE A 81 -20.48 -45.49 -36.59
C ILE A 81 -21.70 -45.39 -35.66
N ASP A 82 -22.55 -46.41 -35.61
CA ASP A 82 -23.77 -46.44 -34.79
C ASP A 82 -23.45 -46.47 -33.29
N ASN A 83 -22.35 -47.15 -32.91
CA ASN A 83 -21.84 -47.14 -31.54
C ASN A 83 -20.90 -45.94 -31.26
N ASN A 84 -20.65 -45.06 -32.23
CA ASN A 84 -19.78 -43.90 -32.03
C ASN A 84 -20.55 -42.81 -31.27
N GLU A 85 -20.05 -42.45 -30.09
CA GLU A 85 -20.67 -41.38 -29.29
C GLU A 85 -20.34 -39.96 -29.75
N SER A 86 -19.61 -39.81 -30.87
CA SER A 86 -19.16 -38.53 -31.40
C SER A 86 -20.27 -37.50 -31.52
N ILE A 87 -20.01 -36.33 -30.94
CA ILE A 87 -20.93 -35.17 -30.95
C ILE A 87 -21.14 -34.68 -32.39
N TRP A 88 -20.12 -34.79 -33.25
CA TRP A 88 -20.18 -34.39 -34.65
C TRP A 88 -21.21 -35.20 -35.44
N LEU A 89 -21.23 -36.52 -35.25
CA LEU A 89 -22.20 -37.41 -35.90
C LEU A 89 -23.61 -37.14 -35.37
N LYS A 90 -23.79 -37.03 -34.05
CA LYS A 90 -25.10 -36.73 -33.44
C LYS A 90 -25.68 -35.39 -33.92
N ARG A 91 -24.87 -34.33 -34.02
CA ARG A 91 -25.33 -33.04 -34.56
C ARG A 91 -25.69 -33.15 -36.04
N TYR A 92 -24.90 -33.88 -36.83
CA TYR A 92 -25.20 -34.12 -38.23
C TYR A 92 -26.48 -34.94 -38.44
N ASP A 93 -26.72 -35.95 -37.60
CA ASP A 93 -27.95 -36.75 -37.66
C ASP A 93 -29.19 -35.91 -37.33
N ASN A 94 -29.08 -34.97 -36.39
CA ASN A 94 -30.14 -34.00 -36.11
C ASN A 94 -30.42 -33.07 -37.30
N PHE A 95 -29.37 -32.59 -37.97
CA PHE A 95 -29.48 -31.82 -39.21
C PHE A 95 -30.19 -32.61 -40.32
N ARG A 96 -29.79 -33.87 -40.53
CA ARG A 96 -30.41 -34.76 -41.50
C ARG A 96 -31.88 -35.03 -41.16
N ASN A 97 -32.17 -35.29 -39.89
CA ASN A 97 -33.54 -35.51 -39.41
C ASN A 97 -34.42 -34.27 -39.61
N TYR A 98 -33.91 -33.06 -39.38
CA TYR A 98 -34.62 -31.83 -39.67
C TYR A 98 -35.04 -31.75 -41.15
N HIS A 99 -34.09 -31.94 -42.07
CA HIS A 99 -34.38 -31.89 -43.50
C HIS A 99 -35.30 -33.02 -43.97
N ARG A 100 -35.17 -34.22 -43.41
CA ARG A 100 -36.08 -35.35 -43.69
C ARG A 100 -37.50 -35.02 -43.23
N ILE A 101 -37.66 -34.54 -42.00
CA ILE A 101 -38.97 -34.12 -41.44
C ILE A 101 -39.55 -32.97 -42.27
N SER A 102 -38.73 -31.98 -42.65
CA SER A 102 -39.15 -30.86 -43.50
C SER A 102 -39.67 -31.34 -44.86
N ASN A 103 -38.96 -32.27 -45.50
CA ASN A 103 -39.38 -32.86 -46.77
C ASN A 103 -40.69 -33.65 -46.62
N GLU A 104 -40.86 -34.41 -45.53
CA GLU A 104 -42.11 -35.12 -45.22
C GLU A 104 -43.29 -34.15 -44.98
N ILE A 105 -43.07 -33.05 -44.27
CA ILE A 105 -44.06 -31.98 -44.07
C ILE A 105 -44.47 -31.39 -45.41
N THR A 106 -43.51 -31.00 -46.26
CA THR A 106 -43.81 -30.43 -47.58
C THR A 106 -44.56 -31.41 -48.48
N ALA A 107 -44.25 -32.71 -48.40
CA ALA A 107 -44.97 -33.74 -49.15
C ALA A 107 -46.44 -33.87 -48.68
N ILE A 108 -46.70 -33.88 -47.37
CA ILE A 108 -48.05 -33.94 -46.81
C ILE A 108 -48.82 -32.64 -47.08
N GLU A 109 -48.18 -31.48 -46.98
CA GLU A 109 -48.78 -30.19 -47.32
C GLU A 109 -49.15 -30.09 -48.80
N ARG A 110 -48.32 -30.63 -49.70
CA ARG A 110 -48.64 -30.73 -51.13
C ARG A 110 -49.89 -31.59 -51.37
N ILE A 111 -50.01 -32.73 -50.70
CA ILE A 111 -51.21 -33.59 -50.77
C ILE A 111 -52.45 -32.81 -50.28
N GLY A 112 -52.31 -32.01 -49.22
CA GLY A 112 -53.37 -31.17 -48.69
C GLY A 112 -53.80 -30.00 -49.57
N LEU A 113 -52.92 -29.55 -50.48
CA LEU A 113 -53.25 -28.57 -51.52
C LEU A 113 -54.05 -29.19 -52.68
N GLU A 114 -53.86 -30.48 -52.95
CA GLU A 114 -54.52 -31.20 -54.04
C GLU A 114 -55.82 -31.91 -53.59
N THR A 115 -55.91 -32.35 -52.33
CA THR A 115 -57.05 -33.10 -51.77
C THR A 115 -57.26 -32.81 -50.27
N ARG A 116 -58.48 -33.00 -49.74
CA ARG A 116 -58.75 -32.78 -48.30
C ARG A 116 -58.00 -33.83 -47.47
N LEU A 117 -57.09 -33.36 -46.62
CA LEU A 117 -56.31 -34.20 -45.69
C LEU A 117 -57.21 -35.07 -44.81
N THR A 118 -56.84 -36.34 -44.64
CA THR A 118 -57.48 -37.23 -43.67
C THR A 118 -57.12 -36.83 -42.23
N PRO A 119 -57.96 -37.17 -41.22
CA PRO A 119 -57.65 -36.89 -39.81
C PRO A 119 -56.29 -37.45 -39.35
N LYS A 120 -55.87 -38.59 -39.90
CA LYS A 120 -54.57 -39.23 -39.62
C LYS A 120 -53.40 -38.43 -40.21
N GLU A 121 -53.56 -37.90 -41.42
CA GLU A 121 -52.53 -37.08 -42.08
C GLU A 121 -52.42 -35.71 -41.42
N SER A 122 -53.53 -35.10 -41.02
CA SER A 122 -53.53 -33.85 -40.23
C SER A 122 -52.80 -34.03 -38.90
N HIS A 123 -53.09 -35.10 -38.16
CA HIS A 123 -52.41 -35.36 -36.89
C HIS A 123 -50.92 -35.69 -37.07
N ARG A 124 -50.56 -36.42 -38.13
CA ARG A 124 -49.16 -36.67 -38.49
C ARG A 124 -48.44 -35.37 -38.86
N LEU A 125 -49.09 -34.48 -39.61
CA LEU A 125 -48.56 -33.17 -39.97
C LEU A 125 -48.28 -32.32 -38.72
N ASP A 126 -49.21 -32.25 -37.77
CA ASP A 126 -49.02 -31.53 -36.51
C ASP A 126 -47.86 -32.12 -35.69
N THR A 127 -47.75 -33.45 -35.65
CA THR A 127 -46.66 -34.14 -34.95
C THR A 127 -45.31 -33.85 -35.60
N LEU A 128 -45.22 -33.91 -36.93
CA LEU A 128 -44.00 -33.60 -37.68
C LEU A 128 -43.61 -32.13 -37.52
N LYS A 129 -44.57 -31.20 -37.57
CA LYS A 129 -44.31 -29.76 -37.31
C LYS A 129 -43.76 -29.53 -35.91
N LYS A 130 -44.27 -30.25 -34.90
CA LYS A 130 -43.73 -30.21 -33.53
C LYS A 130 -42.33 -30.81 -33.43
N GLN A 131 -42.03 -31.89 -34.16
CA GLN A 131 -40.67 -32.45 -34.21
C GLN A 131 -39.69 -31.52 -34.94
N GLN A 132 -40.14 -30.84 -36.00
CA GLN A 132 -39.35 -29.87 -36.74
C GLN A 132 -38.98 -28.68 -35.86
N SER A 133 -39.93 -28.14 -35.10
CA SER A 133 -39.66 -26.98 -34.22
C SER A 133 -38.63 -27.29 -33.12
N LEU A 134 -38.58 -28.54 -32.63
CA LEU A 134 -37.56 -29.00 -31.68
C LEU A 134 -36.15 -29.05 -32.30
N LEU A 135 -36.06 -29.16 -33.62
CA LEU A 135 -34.81 -29.26 -34.36
C LEU A 135 -34.47 -27.98 -35.15
N GLU A 136 -35.21 -26.89 -34.94
CA GLU A 136 -35.08 -25.65 -35.73
C GLU A 136 -33.67 -25.05 -35.71
N GLN A 137 -32.91 -25.25 -34.62
CA GLN A 137 -31.50 -24.82 -34.52
C GLN A 137 -30.59 -25.43 -35.59
N TYR A 138 -30.98 -26.57 -36.18
CA TYR A 138 -30.22 -27.25 -37.24
C TYR A 138 -30.67 -26.87 -38.65
N ARG A 139 -31.56 -25.89 -38.83
CA ARG A 139 -32.11 -25.55 -40.15
C ARG A 139 -31.05 -25.17 -41.19
N ASN A 140 -30.08 -24.32 -40.79
CA ASN A 140 -29.08 -23.75 -41.69
C ASN A 140 -27.63 -24.04 -41.27
N LYS A 141 -27.42 -24.60 -40.07
CA LYS A 141 -26.09 -24.82 -39.49
C LYS A 141 -25.97 -26.29 -39.04
N PRO A 142 -25.38 -27.19 -39.84
CA PRO A 142 -25.28 -28.61 -39.50
C PRO A 142 -24.47 -28.87 -38.20
N PHE A 143 -23.52 -28.00 -37.87
CA PHE A 143 -22.65 -28.16 -36.70
C PHE A 143 -22.77 -27.02 -35.67
N GLY A 144 -23.37 -25.88 -36.06
CA GLY A 144 -23.71 -24.77 -35.16
C GLY A 144 -22.54 -24.33 -34.28
N GLU A 145 -22.82 -24.22 -32.97
CA GLU A 145 -21.87 -23.79 -31.92
C GLU A 145 -20.57 -24.58 -31.82
N LEU A 146 -20.49 -25.79 -32.40
CA LEU A 146 -19.22 -26.54 -32.41
C LEU A 146 -18.14 -25.83 -33.23
N LEU A 147 -18.54 -24.99 -34.18
CA LEU A 147 -17.65 -24.23 -35.06
C LEU A 147 -17.36 -22.82 -34.54
N ASP A 148 -18.12 -22.37 -33.54
CA ASP A 148 -18.04 -21.00 -33.05
C ASP A 148 -16.82 -20.83 -32.14
N LYS A 149 -16.18 -19.66 -32.24
CA LYS A 149 -15.05 -19.29 -31.38
C LYS A 149 -15.52 -19.19 -29.91
N PRO A 150 -14.84 -19.82 -28.94
CA PRO A 150 -15.16 -19.66 -27.53
C PRO A 150 -15.11 -18.19 -27.09
N THR A 151 -16.04 -17.76 -26.26
CA THR A 151 -16.05 -16.41 -25.69
C THR A 151 -14.93 -16.26 -24.67
N ILE A 152 -13.99 -15.36 -24.92
CA ILE A 152 -12.91 -14.99 -24.01
C ILE A 152 -13.35 -13.75 -23.22
N ASN A 153 -13.41 -13.83 -21.89
CA ASN A 153 -13.69 -12.68 -21.02
C ASN A 153 -12.53 -11.68 -21.06
N GLU A 154 -12.78 -10.42 -20.69
CA GLU A 154 -11.74 -9.39 -20.63
C GLU A 154 -10.55 -9.83 -19.74
N PRO A 155 -9.30 -9.54 -20.17
CA PRO A 155 -8.12 -9.94 -19.44
C PRO A 155 -8.00 -9.19 -18.09
N PRO A 156 -7.52 -9.86 -17.02
CA PRO A 156 -7.38 -9.22 -15.72
C PRO A 156 -6.26 -8.16 -15.72
N THR A 157 -6.49 -7.03 -15.05
CA THR A 157 -5.47 -5.98 -14.85
C THR A 157 -4.54 -6.34 -13.70
N ILE A 158 -3.21 -6.27 -13.92
CA ILE A 158 -2.20 -6.67 -12.94
C ILE A 158 -1.55 -5.42 -12.31
N ASN A 159 -2.23 -4.82 -11.34
CA ASN A 159 -1.71 -3.65 -10.59
C ASN A 159 -1.10 -4.03 -9.24
N ASN A 160 -1.38 -5.25 -8.75
CA ASN A 160 -0.93 -5.73 -7.46
C ASN A 160 -0.31 -7.14 -7.61
N PRO A 161 0.49 -7.61 -6.63
CA PRO A 161 1.15 -8.92 -6.70
C PRO A 161 0.14 -10.08 -6.70
N PHE A 162 -1.05 -9.89 -6.12
CA PHE A 162 -2.11 -10.90 -6.14
C PHE A 162 -2.73 -11.08 -7.54
N GLY A 163 -2.65 -10.05 -8.40
CA GLY A 163 -3.08 -10.08 -9.78
C GLY A 163 -2.27 -11.04 -10.66
N ILE A 164 -1.10 -11.46 -10.19
CA ILE A 164 -0.31 -12.51 -10.85
C ILE A 164 -1.07 -13.85 -10.81
N PHE A 165 -1.73 -14.17 -9.70
CA PHE A 165 -2.49 -15.42 -9.56
C PHE A 165 -3.72 -15.45 -10.47
N SER A 166 -4.44 -14.32 -10.57
CA SER A 166 -5.59 -14.22 -11.48
C SER A 166 -5.15 -14.32 -12.94
N ALA A 167 -4.02 -13.72 -13.31
CA ALA A 167 -3.45 -13.83 -14.65
C ALA A 167 -3.03 -15.27 -14.99
N PHE A 168 -2.36 -15.99 -14.08
CA PHE A 168 -2.03 -17.40 -14.29
C PHE A 168 -3.27 -18.30 -14.43
N SER A 169 -4.29 -18.06 -13.61
CA SER A 169 -5.56 -18.78 -13.72
C SER A 169 -6.22 -18.56 -15.08
N TYR A 170 -6.20 -17.31 -15.56
CA TYR A 170 -6.73 -16.93 -16.87
C TYR A 170 -5.95 -17.57 -18.03
N ILE A 171 -4.62 -17.54 -18.00
CA ILE A 171 -3.77 -18.23 -18.99
C ILE A 171 -4.08 -19.73 -19.03
N LYS A 172 -4.24 -20.36 -17.85
CA LYS A 172 -4.60 -21.78 -17.74
C LYS A 172 -5.99 -22.07 -18.33
N HIS A 173 -6.96 -21.18 -18.13
CA HIS A 173 -8.28 -21.31 -18.72
C HIS A 173 -8.23 -21.27 -20.25
N ILE A 174 -7.52 -20.30 -20.84
CA ILE A 174 -7.32 -20.21 -22.29
C ILE A 174 -6.62 -21.46 -22.83
N SER A 175 -5.56 -21.91 -22.16
CA SER A 175 -4.82 -23.12 -22.56
C SER A 175 -5.71 -24.37 -22.55
N SER A 176 -6.61 -24.48 -21.57
CA SER A 176 -7.59 -25.57 -21.48
C SER A 176 -8.60 -25.52 -22.63
N LEU A 177 -9.10 -24.33 -22.99
CA LEU A 177 -9.99 -24.16 -24.14
C LEU A 177 -9.31 -24.57 -25.46
N LYS A 178 -8.05 -24.14 -25.66
CA LYS A 178 -7.24 -24.54 -26.81
C LYS A 178 -7.08 -26.05 -26.90
N GLU A 179 -6.77 -26.71 -25.79
CA GLU A 179 -6.64 -28.18 -25.72
C GLU A 179 -7.96 -28.88 -26.08
N ASN A 180 -9.10 -28.39 -25.57
CA ASN A 180 -10.41 -28.95 -25.87
C ASN A 180 -10.80 -28.80 -27.34
N MET A 181 -10.49 -27.65 -27.97
CA MET A 181 -10.72 -27.45 -29.40
C MET A 181 -9.87 -28.41 -30.26
N GLN A 182 -8.60 -28.60 -29.91
CA GLN A 182 -7.71 -29.55 -30.60
C GLN A 182 -8.21 -31.01 -30.47
N LYS A 183 -8.69 -31.41 -29.28
CA LYS A 183 -9.34 -32.73 -29.09
C LYS A 183 -10.59 -32.87 -29.97
N SER A 184 -11.44 -31.85 -30.01
CA SER A 184 -12.63 -31.86 -30.85
C SER A 184 -12.31 -31.96 -32.35
N LYS A 185 -11.21 -31.32 -32.81
CA LYS A 185 -10.71 -31.43 -34.20
C LYS A 185 -10.23 -32.85 -34.49
N TYR A 186 -9.48 -33.44 -33.56
CA TYR A 186 -9.04 -34.83 -33.69
C TYR A 186 -10.23 -35.79 -33.80
N ASP A 187 -11.27 -35.62 -32.99
CA ASP A 187 -12.48 -36.43 -33.06
C ASP A 187 -13.21 -36.28 -34.40
N LEU A 188 -13.26 -35.06 -34.95
CA LEU A 188 -13.82 -34.79 -36.28
C LEU A 188 -13.02 -35.51 -37.38
N ASP A 189 -11.69 -35.44 -37.33
CA ASP A 189 -10.80 -36.11 -38.30
C ASP A 189 -10.98 -37.65 -38.26
N GLN A 190 -11.18 -38.23 -37.06
CA GLN A 190 -11.47 -39.66 -36.91
C GLN A 190 -12.83 -40.06 -37.51
N VAL A 191 -13.85 -39.20 -37.35
CA VAL A 191 -15.17 -39.41 -37.95
C VAL A 191 -15.07 -39.38 -39.48
N ILE A 192 -14.44 -38.36 -40.04
CA ILE A 192 -14.23 -38.21 -41.48
C ILE A 192 -13.50 -39.44 -42.04
N THR A 193 -12.37 -39.83 -41.43
CA THR A 193 -11.60 -41.01 -41.84
C THR A 193 -12.44 -42.30 -41.82
N THR A 194 -13.33 -42.44 -40.83
CA THR A 194 -14.21 -43.61 -40.72
C THR A 194 -15.29 -43.61 -41.82
N LEU A 195 -15.83 -42.44 -42.18
CA LEU A 195 -16.80 -42.29 -43.26
C LEU A 195 -16.15 -42.47 -44.64
N GLU A 196 -14.92 -41.99 -44.85
CA GLU A 196 -14.15 -42.23 -46.08
C GLU A 196 -13.91 -43.73 -46.32
N ARG A 197 -13.59 -44.48 -45.26
CA ARG A 197 -13.52 -45.95 -45.33
C ARG A 197 -14.87 -46.59 -45.67
N LYS A 198 -15.98 -46.05 -45.16
CA LYS A 198 -17.34 -46.51 -45.51
C LYS A 198 -17.62 -46.26 -46.99
N LEU A 199 -17.24 -45.08 -47.49
CA LEU A 199 -17.41 -44.68 -48.88
C LEU A 199 -16.65 -45.63 -49.83
N GLU A 200 -15.39 -45.92 -49.52
CA GLU A 200 -14.56 -46.86 -50.29
C GLU A 200 -15.22 -48.24 -50.36
N ILE A 201 -15.69 -48.79 -49.24
CA ILE A 201 -16.39 -50.08 -49.22
C ILE A 201 -17.66 -50.04 -50.07
N LEU A 202 -18.47 -48.98 -49.97
CA LEU A 202 -19.69 -48.84 -50.78
C LEU A 202 -19.38 -48.78 -52.28
N GLN A 203 -18.32 -48.07 -52.68
CA GLN A 203 -17.83 -48.04 -54.06
C GLN A 203 -17.40 -49.45 -54.53
N THR A 204 -16.66 -50.20 -53.69
CA THR A 204 -16.27 -51.57 -54.05
C THR A 204 -17.46 -52.52 -54.20
N ILE A 205 -18.54 -52.34 -53.42
CA ILE A 205 -19.76 -53.15 -53.53
C ILE A 205 -20.53 -52.82 -54.81
N LEU A 206 -20.65 -51.53 -55.16
CA LEU A 206 -21.37 -51.08 -56.37
C LEU A 206 -20.68 -51.50 -57.68
N ASN A 207 -19.36 -51.62 -57.66
CA ASN A 207 -18.57 -52.05 -58.82
C ASN A 207 -18.59 -53.58 -59.06
N GLN A 208 -19.28 -54.38 -58.22
CA GLN A 208 -19.42 -55.82 -58.41
C GLN A 208 -20.69 -56.19 -59.20
N GLU A 209 -20.55 -57.10 -60.16
CA GLU A 209 -21.59 -57.39 -61.18
C GLU A 209 -22.82 -58.17 -60.66
N GLN A 210 -22.81 -58.69 -59.43
CA GLN A 210 -23.91 -59.50 -58.85
C GLN A 210 -24.77 -58.73 -57.83
N LEU A 211 -25.48 -57.68 -58.27
CA LEU A 211 -26.48 -56.97 -57.46
C LEU A 211 -27.83 -56.93 -58.18
N THR A 212 -28.92 -57.20 -57.44
CA THR A 212 -30.27 -56.94 -57.96
C THR A 212 -30.48 -55.43 -58.14
N ALA A 213 -31.32 -55.00 -59.08
CA ALA A 213 -31.59 -53.58 -59.35
C ALA A 213 -32.01 -52.81 -58.08
N ARG A 214 -32.78 -53.44 -57.19
CA ARG A 214 -33.20 -52.87 -55.89
C ARG A 214 -32.02 -52.69 -54.92
N GLN A 215 -31.13 -53.68 -54.83
CA GLN A 215 -29.93 -53.59 -53.97
C GLN A 215 -28.94 -52.55 -54.50
N ARG A 216 -28.75 -52.50 -55.82
CA ARG A 216 -27.88 -51.50 -56.47
C ARG A 216 -28.37 -50.09 -56.18
N ASN A 217 -29.68 -49.84 -56.28
CA ASN A 217 -30.26 -48.54 -55.94
C ASN A 217 -30.06 -48.18 -54.46
N GLY A 218 -30.28 -49.12 -53.53
CA GLY A 218 -30.08 -48.87 -52.10
C GLY A 218 -28.62 -48.56 -51.72
N TYR A 219 -27.65 -49.26 -52.32
CA TYR A 219 -26.24 -48.94 -52.11
C TYR A 219 -25.82 -47.62 -52.76
N ARG A 220 -26.42 -47.26 -53.91
CA ARG A 220 -26.16 -45.98 -54.59
C ARG A 220 -26.66 -44.80 -53.77
N GLU A 221 -27.87 -44.90 -53.23
CA GLU A 221 -28.44 -43.89 -52.33
C GLU A 221 -27.60 -43.73 -51.05
N SER A 222 -27.18 -44.84 -50.43
CA SER A 222 -26.27 -44.78 -49.28
C SER A 222 -24.90 -44.21 -49.62
N LEU A 223 -24.40 -44.42 -50.84
CA LEU A 223 -23.14 -43.85 -51.30
C LEU A 223 -23.26 -42.33 -51.46
N GLU A 224 -24.32 -41.85 -52.11
CA GLU A 224 -24.59 -40.42 -52.29
C GLU A 224 -24.77 -39.71 -50.94
N ASP A 225 -25.47 -40.32 -49.98
CA ASP A 225 -25.64 -39.80 -48.62
C ASP A 225 -24.31 -39.71 -47.84
N VAL A 226 -23.45 -40.74 -47.94
CA VAL A 226 -22.13 -40.74 -47.31
C VAL A 226 -21.21 -39.71 -47.98
N GLN A 227 -21.25 -39.55 -49.31
CA GLN A 227 -20.49 -38.50 -50.01
C GLN A 227 -20.89 -37.11 -49.55
N LYS A 228 -22.20 -36.85 -49.43
CA LYS A 228 -22.71 -35.57 -48.93
C LYS A 228 -22.29 -35.32 -47.49
N GLN A 229 -22.38 -36.34 -46.64
CA GLN A 229 -21.95 -36.25 -45.24
C GLN A 229 -20.45 -35.95 -45.09
N ILE A 230 -19.60 -36.59 -45.90
CA ILE A 230 -18.16 -36.32 -45.95
C ILE A 230 -17.89 -34.88 -46.40
N LEU A 231 -18.60 -34.39 -47.44
CA LEU A 231 -18.45 -33.02 -47.94
C LEU A 231 -18.82 -31.98 -46.87
N ASP A 232 -19.95 -32.19 -46.17
CA ASP A 232 -20.41 -31.30 -45.11
C ASP A 232 -19.42 -31.29 -43.93
N LEU A 233 -18.89 -32.46 -43.53
CA LEU A 233 -17.91 -32.58 -42.45
C LEU A 233 -16.54 -31.99 -42.82
N HIS A 234 -16.07 -32.14 -44.06
CA HIS A 234 -14.84 -31.47 -44.53
C HIS A 234 -14.99 -29.95 -44.53
N SER A 235 -16.15 -29.45 -44.95
CA SER A 235 -16.45 -28.01 -44.87
C SER A 235 -16.43 -27.52 -43.42
N ALA A 236 -17.02 -28.29 -42.50
CA ALA A 236 -16.99 -28.00 -41.07
C ALA A 236 -15.56 -28.05 -40.50
N ARG A 237 -14.74 -29.03 -40.92
CA ARG A 237 -13.34 -29.17 -40.52
C ARG A 237 -12.53 -27.94 -40.93
N ASN A 238 -12.67 -27.47 -42.16
CA ASN A 238 -11.96 -26.29 -42.65
C ASN A 238 -12.37 -25.02 -41.89
N ILE A 239 -13.67 -24.87 -41.61
CA ILE A 239 -14.16 -23.75 -40.79
C ILE A 239 -13.59 -23.85 -39.38
N PHE A 240 -13.65 -25.04 -38.76
CA PHE A 240 -13.16 -25.26 -37.40
C PHE A 240 -11.65 -25.06 -37.28
N GLU A 241 -10.88 -25.49 -38.27
CA GLU A 241 -9.44 -25.24 -38.36
C GLU A 241 -9.15 -23.74 -38.43
N THR A 242 -9.90 -22.99 -39.24
CA THR A 242 -9.79 -21.53 -39.28
C THR A 242 -10.18 -20.90 -37.94
N THR A 243 -11.24 -21.39 -37.28
CA THR A 243 -11.66 -20.93 -35.94
C THR A 243 -10.56 -21.19 -34.91
N ILE A 244 -9.91 -22.36 -34.94
CA ILE A 244 -8.78 -22.71 -34.07
C ILE A 244 -7.61 -21.75 -34.33
N ASP A 245 -7.23 -21.52 -35.60
CA ASP A 245 -6.11 -20.66 -35.93
C ASP A 245 -6.32 -19.20 -35.50
N VAL A 246 -7.55 -18.68 -35.66
CA VAL A 246 -7.91 -17.33 -35.18
C VAL A 246 -7.90 -17.28 -33.65
N PHE A 247 -8.48 -18.29 -32.99
CA PHE A 247 -8.47 -18.36 -31.54
C PHE A 247 -7.05 -18.46 -30.97
N ASP A 248 -6.18 -19.23 -31.62
CA ASP A 248 -4.78 -19.39 -31.23
C ASP A 248 -4.02 -18.07 -31.32
N LYS A 249 -4.15 -17.33 -32.43
CA LYS A 249 -3.51 -16.02 -32.59
C LYS A 249 -3.96 -15.01 -31.54
N ASP A 250 -5.27 -14.87 -31.34
CA ASP A 250 -5.83 -13.93 -30.38
C ASP A 250 -5.43 -14.31 -28.94
N SER A 251 -5.42 -15.60 -28.64
CA SER A 251 -5.02 -16.12 -27.33
C SER A 251 -3.53 -15.89 -27.07
N ASP A 252 -2.67 -16.15 -28.06
CA ASP A 252 -1.22 -15.97 -27.94
C ASP A 252 -0.87 -14.48 -27.73
N GLU A 253 -1.59 -13.55 -28.37
CA GLU A 253 -1.43 -12.11 -28.12
C GLU A 253 -1.77 -11.76 -26.66
N ILE A 254 -2.92 -12.23 -26.16
CA ILE A 254 -3.36 -11.96 -24.78
C ILE A 254 -2.40 -12.58 -23.77
N ILE A 255 -1.98 -13.83 -23.99
CA ILE A 255 -1.03 -14.53 -23.11
C ILE A 255 0.31 -13.77 -23.09
N THR A 256 0.83 -13.37 -24.25
CA THR A 256 2.09 -12.61 -24.34
C THR A 256 1.99 -11.28 -23.58
N ASN A 257 0.89 -10.55 -23.76
CA ASN A 257 0.65 -9.31 -23.02
C ASN A 257 0.60 -9.54 -21.51
N LEU A 258 -0.09 -10.59 -21.04
CA LEU A 258 -0.14 -10.94 -19.62
C LEU A 258 1.23 -11.35 -19.08
N GLU A 259 2.01 -12.13 -19.83
CA GLU A 259 3.38 -12.53 -19.44
C GLU A 259 4.29 -11.32 -19.23
N VAL A 260 4.21 -10.31 -20.11
CA VAL A 260 4.95 -9.05 -19.95
C VAL A 260 4.56 -8.33 -18.67
N HIS A 261 3.26 -8.21 -18.39
CA HIS A 261 2.77 -7.57 -17.17
C HIS A 261 3.17 -8.35 -15.90
N ILE A 262 3.09 -9.70 -15.92
CA ILE A 262 3.55 -10.57 -14.84
C ILE A 262 5.05 -10.35 -14.60
N LYS A 263 5.86 -10.34 -15.66
CA LYS A 263 7.31 -10.12 -15.56
C LYS A 263 7.65 -8.77 -14.93
N ASN A 264 6.97 -7.70 -15.35
CA ASN A 264 7.16 -6.36 -14.79
C ASN A 264 6.82 -6.31 -13.29
N GLN A 265 5.73 -6.96 -12.88
CA GLN A 265 5.34 -7.03 -11.47
C GLN A 265 6.30 -7.87 -10.63
N ILE A 266 6.80 -8.98 -11.16
CA ILE A 266 7.83 -9.79 -10.49
C ILE A 266 9.13 -8.99 -10.32
N LEU A 267 9.55 -8.24 -11.35
CA LEU A 267 10.71 -7.36 -11.28
C LEU A 267 10.51 -6.26 -10.21
N LYS A 268 9.33 -5.62 -10.18
CA LYS A 268 8.97 -4.63 -9.15
C LYS A 268 9.08 -5.22 -7.74
N LEU A 269 8.51 -6.42 -7.53
CA LEU A 269 8.59 -7.15 -6.26
C LEU A 269 10.04 -7.49 -5.87
N SER A 270 10.87 -7.85 -6.84
CA SER A 270 12.29 -8.14 -6.62
C SER A 270 13.05 -6.91 -6.12
N TYR A 271 12.88 -5.74 -6.75
CA TYR A 271 13.52 -4.50 -6.30
C TYR A 271 13.08 -4.10 -4.88
N ILE A 272 11.80 -4.23 -4.55
CA ILE A 272 11.27 -3.99 -3.20
C ILE A 272 11.93 -4.94 -2.20
N GLY A 273 12.00 -6.23 -2.53
CA GLY A 273 12.64 -7.25 -1.69
C GLY A 273 14.11 -6.95 -1.43
N VAL A 274 14.87 -6.57 -2.46
CA VAL A 274 16.26 -6.14 -2.33
C VAL A 274 16.38 -4.91 -1.43
N GLY A 275 15.51 -3.90 -1.60
CA GLY A 275 15.49 -2.71 -0.76
C GLY A 275 15.29 -3.03 0.74
N ILE A 276 14.36 -3.94 1.05
CA ILE A 276 14.11 -4.39 2.43
C ILE A 276 15.32 -5.12 3.01
N ILE A 277 15.94 -6.03 2.23
CA ILE A 277 17.14 -6.76 2.65
C ILE A 277 18.29 -5.79 2.94
N VAL A 278 18.50 -4.80 2.07
CA VAL A 278 19.52 -3.76 2.26
C VAL A 278 19.25 -2.94 3.52
N SER A 279 17.99 -2.52 3.76
CA SER A 279 17.61 -1.80 4.99
C SER A 279 17.93 -2.62 6.25
N ILE A 280 17.59 -3.92 6.26
CA ILE A 280 17.89 -4.81 7.38
C ILE A 280 19.40 -4.97 7.56
N ALA A 281 20.15 -5.15 6.48
CA ALA A 281 21.61 -5.28 6.52
C ALA A 281 22.28 -4.02 7.13
N ILE A 282 21.84 -2.83 6.70
CA ILE A 282 22.31 -1.54 7.24
C ILE A 282 21.96 -1.45 8.73
N ALA A 283 20.74 -1.80 9.13
CA ALA A 283 20.33 -1.76 10.53
C ALA A 283 21.17 -2.70 11.42
N ILE A 284 21.50 -3.90 10.92
CA ILE A 284 22.40 -4.84 11.61
C ILE A 284 23.82 -4.25 11.70
N MET A 285 24.35 -3.68 10.62
CA MET A 285 25.66 -3.03 10.61
C MET A 285 25.74 -1.89 11.62
N LEU A 286 24.73 -1.02 11.68
CA LEU A 286 24.65 0.06 12.67
C LEU A 286 24.61 -0.48 14.11
N LYS A 287 23.85 -1.54 14.38
CA LYS A 287 23.82 -2.20 15.70
C LYS A 287 25.19 -2.75 16.09
N MET A 288 25.91 -3.35 15.14
CA MET A 288 27.28 -3.84 15.39
C MET A 288 28.24 -2.70 15.73
N LEU A 289 28.16 -1.56 15.02
CA LEU A 289 28.97 -0.37 15.31
C LEU A 289 28.65 0.21 16.69
N VAL A 290 27.37 0.31 17.05
CA VAL A 290 26.93 0.80 18.37
C VAL A 290 27.52 -0.05 19.49
N LYS A 291 27.48 -1.38 19.36
CA LYS A 291 28.07 -2.29 20.36
C LYS A 291 29.59 -2.14 20.46
N ARG A 292 30.27 -1.73 19.38
CA ARG A 292 31.72 -1.54 19.34
C ARG A 292 32.19 -0.21 19.95
N TYR A 293 31.39 0.86 19.85
CA TYR A 293 31.80 2.21 20.27
C TYR A 293 31.17 2.69 21.60
N ILE A 294 30.04 2.11 22.02
CA ILE A 294 29.35 2.54 23.25
C ILE A 294 29.66 1.57 24.39
N ASN A 295 30.52 1.99 25.32
CA ASN A 295 30.93 1.18 26.48
C ASN A 295 29.85 1.04 27.57
N HIS A 296 28.87 1.97 27.63
CA HIS A 296 27.78 1.92 28.60
C HIS A 296 26.59 1.10 28.07
N HIS A 297 26.28 -0.02 28.74
CA HIS A 297 25.23 -0.96 28.36
C HIS A 297 23.85 -0.30 28.15
N GLU A 298 23.47 0.67 29.00
CA GLU A 298 22.16 1.35 28.91
C GLU A 298 22.01 2.20 27.64
N ARG A 299 23.08 2.90 27.24
CA ARG A 299 23.10 3.73 26.02
C ARG A 299 23.08 2.86 24.77
N ALA A 300 23.84 1.75 24.76
CA ALA A 300 23.85 0.81 23.64
C ALA A 300 22.48 0.16 23.40
N TYR A 301 21.76 -0.19 24.48
CA TYR A 301 20.40 -0.73 24.39
C TYR A 301 19.42 0.29 23.81
N THR A 302 19.44 1.53 24.32
CA THR A 302 18.55 2.60 23.85
C THR A 302 18.80 2.92 22.37
N THR A 303 20.06 3.05 21.96
CA THR A 303 20.41 3.29 20.56
C THR A 303 19.98 2.14 19.65
N SER A 304 20.09 0.89 20.10
CA SER A 304 19.61 -0.26 19.32
C SER A 304 18.10 -0.24 19.11
N LYS A 305 17.32 0.23 20.10
CA LYS A 305 15.87 0.42 19.99
C LYS A 305 15.53 1.53 19.00
N VAL A 306 16.27 2.63 19.03
CA VAL A 306 16.14 3.73 18.05
C VAL A 306 16.43 3.25 16.62
N ILE A 307 17.52 2.50 16.40
CA ILE A 307 17.83 1.91 15.09
C ILE A 307 16.70 0.98 14.63
N ASN A 308 16.13 0.18 15.53
CA ASN A 308 15.03 -0.71 15.17
C ASN A 308 13.76 0.04 14.77
N PHE A 309 13.42 1.11 15.51
CA PHE A 309 12.32 2.00 15.18
C PHE A 309 12.50 2.59 13.77
N PHE A 310 13.67 3.18 13.49
CA PHE A 310 13.97 3.73 12.17
C PHE A 310 13.94 2.67 11.06
N ASN A 311 14.47 1.46 11.29
CA ASN A 311 14.41 0.38 10.29
C ASN A 311 12.96 -0.01 9.98
N ILE A 312 12.10 -0.17 10.98
CA ILE A 312 10.68 -0.45 10.78
C ILE A 312 10.01 0.69 10.00
N THR A 313 10.29 1.95 10.35
CA THR A 313 9.78 3.12 9.63
C THR A 313 10.25 3.15 8.17
N ILE A 314 11.53 2.83 7.89
CA ILE A 314 12.08 2.78 6.53
C ILE A 314 11.43 1.65 5.72
N ILE A 315 11.28 0.45 6.29
CA ILE A 315 10.59 -0.66 5.62
C ILE A 315 9.15 -0.29 5.29
N PHE A 316 8.44 0.32 6.24
CA PHE A 316 7.09 0.84 6.01
C PHE A 316 7.07 1.87 4.86
N LEU A 317 8.05 2.78 4.83
CA LEU A 317 8.15 3.81 3.80
C LEU A 317 8.47 3.24 2.41
N ILE A 318 9.35 2.22 2.34
CA ILE A 318 9.64 1.48 1.10
C ILE A 318 8.37 0.82 0.59
N LEU A 319 7.60 0.14 1.44
CA LEU A 319 6.34 -0.50 1.05
C LEU A 319 5.29 0.54 0.61
N LEU A 320 5.19 1.66 1.34
CA LEU A 320 4.27 2.74 1.02
C LEU A 320 4.57 3.32 -0.36
N PHE A 321 5.81 3.73 -0.63
CA PHE A 321 6.18 4.32 -1.92
C PHE A 321 6.19 3.31 -3.07
N ALA A 322 6.49 2.04 -2.80
CA ALA A 322 6.51 1.01 -3.82
C ALA A 322 5.13 0.76 -4.46
N TYR A 323 4.04 0.97 -3.72
CA TYR A 323 2.68 0.73 -4.20
C TYR A 323 1.92 1.99 -4.58
N ILE A 324 2.52 3.16 -4.43
CA ILE A 324 1.94 4.39 -4.96
C ILE A 324 2.29 4.49 -6.45
N ASP A 325 1.37 4.06 -7.29
CA ASP A 325 1.54 4.14 -8.76
C ASP A 325 1.29 5.58 -9.29
N ASN A 326 0.67 6.45 -8.49
CA ASN A 326 0.35 7.83 -8.89
C ASN A 326 1.14 8.84 -8.04
N ALA A 327 2.13 9.48 -8.68
CA ALA A 327 2.97 10.49 -8.06
C ALA A 327 2.16 11.65 -7.45
N THR A 328 1.01 12.01 -8.02
CA THR A 328 0.15 13.10 -7.51
C THR A 328 -0.43 12.77 -6.14
N TYR A 329 -0.92 11.54 -5.95
CA TYR A 329 -1.43 11.12 -4.64
C TYR A 329 -0.31 11.02 -3.59
N ALA A 330 0.90 10.59 -4.01
CA ALA A 330 2.07 10.61 -3.13
C ALA A 330 2.37 12.04 -2.63
N VAL A 331 2.42 13.00 -3.55
CA VAL A 331 2.70 14.41 -3.24
C VAL A 331 1.63 15.00 -2.34
N ALA A 332 0.34 14.74 -2.62
CA ALA A 332 -0.75 15.22 -1.79
C ALA A 332 -0.71 14.64 -0.36
N MET A 333 -0.48 13.33 -0.23
CA MET A 333 -0.39 12.65 1.07
C MET A 333 0.81 13.15 1.88
N VAL A 334 1.99 13.24 1.26
CA VAL A 334 3.19 13.78 1.91
C VAL A 334 2.98 15.24 2.30
N GLY A 335 2.39 16.06 1.43
CA GLY A 335 2.09 17.47 1.71
C GLY A 335 1.20 17.64 2.93
N PHE A 336 0.11 16.87 3.02
CA PHE A 336 -0.79 16.90 4.17
C PHE A 336 -0.11 16.39 5.46
N ALA A 337 0.62 15.27 5.37
CA ALA A 337 1.37 14.73 6.50
C ALA A 337 2.46 15.71 6.99
N SER A 338 3.16 16.38 6.08
CA SER A 338 4.15 17.41 6.41
C SER A 338 3.52 18.61 7.09
N ALA A 339 2.34 19.07 6.66
CA ALA A 339 1.63 20.15 7.33
C ALA A 339 1.22 19.77 8.76
N GLY A 340 0.68 18.55 8.94
CA GLY A 340 0.35 18.02 10.27
C GLY A 340 1.59 17.91 11.18
N LEU A 341 2.70 17.40 10.64
CA LEU A 341 3.97 17.31 11.37
C LEU A 341 4.52 18.69 11.75
N ALA A 342 4.44 19.67 10.84
CA ALA A 342 4.89 21.04 11.10
C ALA A 342 4.10 21.69 12.25
N VAL A 343 2.78 21.51 12.28
CA VAL A 343 1.93 22.00 13.38
C VAL A 343 2.31 21.32 14.70
N ALA A 344 2.49 19.99 14.69
CA ALA A 344 2.85 19.24 15.90
C ALA A 344 4.25 19.57 16.43
N MET A 345 5.21 19.84 15.54
CA MET A 345 6.60 20.14 15.91
C MET A 345 6.89 21.64 16.11
N LYS A 346 5.87 22.50 16.05
CA LYS A 346 6.01 23.96 16.12
C LYS A 346 6.92 24.39 17.28
N ASP A 347 6.66 23.94 18.50
CA ASP A 347 7.38 24.41 19.69
C ASP A 347 8.85 23.95 19.71
N MET A 348 9.14 22.79 19.12
CA MET A 348 10.52 22.32 18.96
C MET A 348 11.30 23.25 18.03
N PHE A 349 10.74 23.57 16.86
CA PHE A 349 11.35 24.51 15.92
C PHE A 349 11.52 25.91 16.53
N MET A 350 10.49 26.41 17.22
CA MET A 350 10.56 27.70 17.91
C MET A 350 11.63 27.71 19.00
N SER A 351 11.87 26.59 19.68
CA SER A 351 12.94 26.49 20.68
C SER A 351 14.34 26.53 20.06
N ILE A 352 14.52 25.89 18.90
CA ILE A 352 15.79 25.96 18.14
C ILE A 352 16.05 27.41 17.68
N LEU A 353 15.02 28.10 17.18
CA LEU A 353 15.13 29.52 16.81
C LEU A 353 15.40 30.39 18.03
N GLY A 354 14.74 30.13 19.16
CA GLY A 354 14.97 30.82 20.42
C GLY A 354 16.41 30.67 20.90
N TRP A 355 16.96 29.46 20.79
CA TRP A 355 18.38 29.21 21.08
C TRP A 355 19.31 30.07 20.21
N LEU A 356 19.06 30.13 18.90
CA LEU A 356 19.85 30.95 17.99
C LEU A 356 19.78 32.43 18.40
N VAL A 357 18.60 32.94 18.72
CA VAL A 357 18.42 34.32 19.20
C VAL A 357 19.17 34.57 20.51
N ILE A 358 19.13 33.64 21.46
CA ILE A 358 19.85 33.75 22.74
C ILE A 358 21.36 33.78 22.52
N VAL A 359 21.88 32.82 21.76
CA VAL A 359 23.32 32.63 21.55
C VAL A 359 23.92 33.72 20.66
N VAL A 360 23.26 34.05 19.55
CA VAL A 360 23.74 35.09 18.61
C VAL A 360 23.47 36.48 19.15
N GLY A 361 22.31 36.71 19.75
CA GLY A 361 21.93 38.00 20.32
C GLY A 361 22.64 38.31 21.64
N GLY A 362 23.23 37.30 22.30
CA GLY A 362 23.95 37.47 23.57
C GLY A 362 23.06 37.97 24.70
N SER A 363 21.75 37.74 24.65
CA SER A 363 20.80 38.26 25.65
C SER A 363 20.95 37.59 27.02
N VAL A 364 21.34 36.31 27.03
CA VAL A 364 21.58 35.49 28.23
C VAL A 364 22.81 34.61 27.99
N HIS A 365 23.73 34.59 28.96
CA HIS A 365 24.93 33.75 28.95
C HIS A 365 24.92 32.74 30.10
N VAL A 366 25.75 31.70 29.98
CA VAL A 366 26.03 30.78 31.08
C VAL A 366 26.71 31.55 32.21
N GLY A 367 26.18 31.41 33.43
CA GLY A 367 26.56 32.17 34.61
C GLY A 367 25.66 33.36 34.91
N ASP A 368 24.81 33.80 33.97
CA ASP A 368 23.91 34.93 34.23
C ASP A 368 22.84 34.60 35.25
N ARG A 369 22.47 35.56 36.11
CA ARG A 369 21.29 35.43 36.97
C ARG A 369 20.09 36.02 36.27
N ILE A 370 19.10 35.17 35.99
CA ILE A 370 17.90 35.58 35.24
C ILE A 370 16.64 35.41 36.08
N ARG A 371 15.68 36.29 35.84
CA ARG A 371 14.30 36.18 36.33
C ARG A 371 13.38 35.88 35.17
N ILE A 372 12.58 34.84 35.35
CA ILE A 372 11.56 34.44 34.40
C ILE A 372 10.21 34.50 35.09
N LYS A 373 9.25 35.15 34.45
CA LYS A 373 7.86 35.16 34.88
C LYS A 373 7.04 34.24 33.99
N LYS A 374 6.45 33.21 34.59
CA LYS A 374 5.46 32.35 33.94
C LYS A 374 4.14 32.51 34.68
N GLU A 375 3.18 33.14 34.04
CA GLU A 375 1.86 33.42 34.63
C GLU A 375 2.01 34.16 35.98
N ASN A 376 1.65 33.51 37.09
CA ASN A 376 1.74 34.06 38.45
C ASN A 376 2.99 33.58 39.22
N GLU A 377 3.81 32.71 38.63
CA GLU A 377 5.04 32.22 39.26
C GLU A 377 6.27 32.97 38.73
N VAL A 378 7.16 33.29 39.66
CA VAL A 378 8.43 33.96 39.38
C VAL A 378 9.55 33.01 39.78
N PHE A 379 10.43 32.72 38.82
CA PHE A 379 11.63 31.92 39.03
C PHE A 379 12.84 32.81 38.87
N ILE A 380 13.79 32.71 39.80
CA ILE A 380 15.03 33.49 39.79
C ILE A 380 16.17 32.52 40.04
N GLY A 381 17.11 32.44 39.11
CA GLY A 381 18.22 31.50 39.24
C GLY A 381 19.37 31.81 38.29
N ASP A 382 20.45 31.08 38.49
CA ASP A 382 21.69 31.23 37.74
C ASP A 382 21.70 30.25 36.57
N VAL A 383 22.06 30.71 35.38
CA VAL A 383 22.08 29.90 34.16
C VAL A 383 23.27 28.95 34.19
N LEU A 384 23.00 27.65 34.14
CA LEU A 384 24.02 26.60 34.14
C LEU A 384 24.37 26.13 32.73
N ASP A 385 23.39 26.05 31.84
CA ASP A 385 23.57 25.58 30.46
C ASP A 385 22.50 26.16 29.53
N ILE A 386 22.88 26.37 28.27
CA ILE A 386 22.00 26.81 27.18
C ILE A 386 22.05 25.76 26.07
N SER A 387 21.21 24.73 26.22
CA SER A 387 21.01 23.67 25.24
C SER A 387 20.09 24.14 24.10
N MET A 388 20.11 23.44 22.95
CA MET A 388 19.34 23.81 21.75
C MET A 388 17.82 23.94 21.99
N LEU A 389 17.24 23.16 22.90
CA LEU A 389 15.79 23.20 23.18
C LEU A 389 15.43 23.91 24.48
N ARG A 390 16.40 24.15 25.38
CA ARG A 390 16.12 24.66 26.72
C ARG A 390 17.31 25.36 27.38
N ILE A 391 17.01 26.31 28.26
CA ILE A 391 17.92 26.88 29.25
C ILE A 391 17.77 26.11 30.55
N THR A 392 18.89 25.78 31.20
CA THR A 392 18.90 25.17 32.52
C THR A 392 19.32 26.22 33.53
N ILE A 393 18.49 26.49 34.54
CA ILE A 393 18.83 27.40 35.64
C ILE A 393 18.83 26.67 36.98
N TYR A 394 19.66 27.15 37.90
CA TYR A 394 19.68 26.75 39.30
C TYR A 394 19.00 27.82 40.15
N ASP A 395 17.87 27.45 40.76
CA ASP A 395 17.07 28.31 41.61
C ASP A 395 17.74 28.49 42.98
N ASP A 396 17.95 29.73 43.40
CA ASP A 396 18.64 30.10 44.64
C ASP A 396 17.68 30.80 45.62
N ILE A 397 18.10 31.00 46.87
CA ILE A 397 17.27 31.61 47.91
C ILE A 397 17.07 33.10 47.57
N THR A 398 15.84 33.46 47.22
CA THR A 398 15.45 34.85 46.93
C THR A 398 14.35 35.33 47.86
N LEU A 399 14.02 36.63 47.80
CA LEU A 399 12.92 37.20 48.58
C LEU A 399 11.57 36.53 48.25
N SER A 400 11.35 36.13 46.99
CA SER A 400 10.16 35.37 46.57
C SER A 400 10.17 33.96 47.16
N SER A 401 11.34 33.31 47.23
CA SER A 401 11.49 32.02 47.91
C SER A 401 11.26 32.15 49.42
N TYR A 402 11.65 33.27 50.03
CA TYR A 402 11.45 33.55 51.46
C TYR A 402 10.00 33.87 51.82
N ARG A 403 9.27 34.62 50.98
CA ARG A 403 7.88 35.07 51.27
C ARG A 403 6.80 34.12 50.78
N ASP A 404 6.99 33.54 49.59
CA ASP A 404 5.93 32.86 48.86
C ASP A 404 6.17 31.34 48.84
N ASN A 405 7.24 30.90 48.18
CA ASN A 405 7.42 29.49 47.81
C ASN A 405 8.07 28.60 48.90
N HIS A 406 8.79 29.18 49.86
CA HIS A 406 9.52 28.50 50.95
C HIS A 406 10.39 27.31 50.50
N ARG A 407 10.82 27.29 49.22
CA ARG A 407 11.59 26.22 48.58
C ARG A 407 12.58 26.83 47.57
N ALA A 408 13.83 26.38 47.58
CA ALA A 408 14.91 26.78 46.67
C ALA A 408 15.83 25.59 46.35
N GLY A 409 16.85 25.76 45.49
CA GLY A 409 17.84 24.73 45.15
C GLY A 409 17.41 23.78 44.02
N ARG A 410 16.41 24.17 43.21
CA ARG A 410 15.85 23.33 42.13
C ARG A 410 16.56 23.60 40.81
N MET A 411 16.73 22.54 40.03
CA MET A 411 17.10 22.65 38.62
C MET A 411 15.83 22.89 37.79
N ILE A 412 15.77 24.03 37.11
CA ILE A 412 14.60 24.41 36.30
C ILE A 412 15.00 24.40 34.82
N PHE A 413 14.22 23.69 34.02
CA PHE A 413 14.42 23.57 32.57
C PHE A 413 13.39 24.44 31.85
N ILE A 414 13.86 25.51 31.23
CA ILE A 414 13.03 26.48 30.51
C ILE A 414 13.14 26.23 29.02
N PRO A 415 12.04 25.92 28.31
CA PRO A 415 12.02 25.85 26.85
C PRO A 415 12.50 27.17 26.22
N ASN A 416 13.38 27.10 25.23
CA ASN A 416 13.94 28.31 24.61
C ASN A 416 12.90 29.15 23.87
N ASN A 417 11.77 28.56 23.44
CA ASN A 417 10.68 29.31 22.80
C ASN A 417 10.04 30.37 23.72
N TYR A 418 10.25 30.28 25.04
CA TYR A 418 9.72 31.25 26.00
C TYR A 418 10.31 32.65 25.81
N ILE A 419 11.46 32.80 25.15
CA ILE A 419 12.00 34.13 24.84
C ILE A 419 11.06 34.97 23.95
N PHE A 420 10.18 34.32 23.18
CA PHE A 420 9.23 34.99 22.29
C PHE A 420 7.89 35.32 22.96
N THR A 421 7.53 34.59 24.02
CA THR A 421 6.21 34.67 24.65
C THR A 421 6.25 35.28 26.06
N ASN A 422 7.39 35.23 26.73
CA ASN A 422 7.54 35.62 28.14
C ASN A 422 8.68 36.64 28.30
N LEU A 423 8.54 37.51 29.31
CA LEU A 423 9.59 38.43 29.71
C LEU A 423 10.68 37.66 30.48
N ILE A 424 11.91 37.71 29.97
CA ILE A 424 13.11 37.25 30.64
C ILE A 424 13.91 38.49 31.04
N ALA A 425 14.07 38.72 32.34
CA ALA A 425 14.90 39.81 32.85
C ALA A 425 16.26 39.25 33.26
N ASN A 426 17.33 39.73 32.64
CA ASN A 426 18.70 39.37 33.00
C ASN A 426 19.24 40.37 34.02
N TYR A 427 19.60 39.90 35.21
CA TYR A 427 20.12 40.74 36.29
C TYR A 427 21.62 41.02 36.20
N THR A 428 22.36 40.25 35.40
CA THR A 428 23.83 40.29 35.34
C THR A 428 24.36 40.54 33.93
N HIS A 429 23.51 41.03 33.03
CA HIS A 429 23.85 41.23 31.63
C HIS A 429 25.06 42.15 31.45
N GLY A 430 26.00 41.75 30.59
CA GLY A 430 27.10 42.60 30.12
C GLY A 430 28.07 43.11 31.18
N ASP A 431 28.24 42.35 32.28
CA ASP A 431 29.06 42.65 33.48
C ASP A 431 28.38 43.51 34.55
N LEU A 432 27.09 43.83 34.43
CA LEU A 432 26.34 44.53 35.48
C LEU A 432 25.90 43.60 36.60
N ASN A 433 26.81 43.29 37.52
CA ASN A 433 26.51 42.31 38.57
C ASN A 433 25.74 42.89 39.78
N ASN A 434 25.33 44.16 39.69
CA ASN A 434 24.67 44.87 40.78
C ASN A 434 23.30 45.38 40.33
N VAL A 435 22.31 45.21 41.20
CA VAL A 435 20.91 45.58 40.97
C VAL A 435 20.43 46.52 42.06
N TRP A 436 19.36 47.26 41.77
CA TRP A 436 18.65 48.02 42.79
C TRP A 436 17.87 47.08 43.72
N ASP A 437 18.04 47.26 45.02
CA ASP A 437 17.26 46.63 46.07
C ASP A 437 16.76 47.69 47.05
N SER A 438 15.74 47.37 47.84
CA SER A 438 15.11 48.29 48.78
C SER A 438 14.91 47.68 50.16
N VAL A 439 15.02 48.51 51.19
CA VAL A 439 14.56 48.22 52.56
C VAL A 439 13.47 49.23 52.91
N GLU A 440 12.36 48.73 53.45
CA GLU A 440 11.18 49.51 53.77
C GLU A 440 10.90 49.40 55.28
N VAL A 441 10.80 50.55 55.96
CA VAL A 441 10.47 50.64 57.38
C VAL A 441 9.39 51.69 57.59
N CYS A 442 8.31 51.34 58.28
CA CYS A 442 7.21 52.27 58.58
C CYS A 442 7.44 52.94 59.94
N ILE A 443 7.38 54.27 59.98
CA ILE A 443 7.46 55.10 61.20
C ILE A 443 6.14 55.82 61.45
N THR A 444 5.83 56.19 62.69
CA THR A 444 4.59 56.89 63.03
C THR A 444 4.52 58.28 62.39
N PHE A 445 3.31 58.84 62.24
CA PHE A 445 3.13 60.18 61.68
C PHE A 445 3.76 61.29 62.52
N ASP A 446 3.89 61.08 63.83
CA ASP A 446 4.49 62.04 64.77
C ASP A 446 6.02 61.99 64.76
N SER A 447 6.62 61.02 64.05
CA SER A 447 8.07 60.86 63.99
C SER A 447 8.74 61.93 63.11
N ASN A 448 10.00 62.26 63.42
CA ASN A 448 10.79 63.16 62.59
C ASN A 448 11.22 62.48 61.27
N ILE A 449 10.42 62.65 60.22
CA ILE A 449 10.63 62.04 58.90
C ILE A 449 11.99 62.42 58.30
N THR A 450 12.39 63.70 58.39
CA THR A 450 13.67 64.17 57.83
C THR A 450 14.85 63.47 58.49
N ARG A 451 14.81 63.32 59.82
CA ARG A 451 15.85 62.64 60.58
C ARG A 451 15.92 61.15 60.25
N ALA A 452 14.77 60.49 60.16
CA ALA A 452 14.68 59.10 59.74
C ALA A 452 15.28 58.87 58.34
N LYS A 453 14.96 59.74 57.37
CA LYS A 453 15.52 59.68 56.01
C LYS A 453 17.04 59.79 56.00
N ASN A 454 17.61 60.71 56.78
CA ASN A 454 19.05 60.90 56.85
C ASN A 454 19.75 59.67 57.44
N ILE A 455 19.22 59.12 58.54
CA ILE A 455 19.75 57.89 59.16
C ILE A 455 19.72 56.73 58.16
N ALA A 456 18.59 56.50 57.48
CA ALA A 456 18.48 55.43 56.50
C ALA A 456 19.43 55.62 55.31
N LEU A 457 19.59 56.86 54.84
CA LEU A 457 20.52 57.19 53.77
C LEU A 457 21.97 56.94 54.17
N ASP A 458 22.36 57.32 55.39
CA ASP A 458 23.72 57.15 55.90
C ASP A 458 24.08 55.66 56.07
N VAL A 459 23.16 54.87 56.63
CA VAL A 459 23.34 53.41 56.77
C VAL A 459 23.51 52.76 55.41
N ALA A 460 22.60 53.04 54.46
CA ALA A 460 22.68 52.47 53.12
C ALA A 460 23.94 52.93 52.37
N SER A 461 24.33 54.21 52.51
CA SER A 461 25.54 54.75 51.88
C SER A 461 26.83 54.15 52.44
N SER A 462 26.85 53.79 53.72
CA SER A 462 27.98 53.11 54.35
C SER A 462 28.15 51.68 53.80
N HIS A 463 27.09 50.86 53.89
CA HIS A 463 27.14 49.45 53.52
C HIS A 463 27.16 49.20 52.02
N ALA A 464 26.45 50.00 51.22
CA ALA A 464 26.38 49.83 49.78
C ALA A 464 27.49 50.55 49.00
N LYS A 465 28.48 51.16 49.69
CA LYS A 465 29.54 51.97 49.05
C LYS A 465 30.30 51.18 47.99
N ILE A 466 30.72 49.96 48.32
CA ILE A 466 31.53 49.10 47.42
C ILE A 466 30.73 48.80 46.15
N TYR A 467 29.47 48.37 46.29
CA TYR A 467 28.61 48.06 45.16
C TYR A 467 28.29 49.30 44.33
N THR A 468 28.06 50.45 44.97
CA THR A 468 27.82 51.72 44.30
C THR A 468 28.99 52.13 43.40
N GLU A 469 30.23 52.05 43.89
CA GLU A 469 31.41 52.38 43.10
C GLU A 469 31.67 51.36 41.98
N GLN A 470 31.43 50.06 42.23
CA GLN A 470 31.49 49.03 41.20
C GLN A 470 30.48 49.29 40.08
N THR A 471 29.22 49.59 40.42
CA THR A 471 28.17 49.90 39.43
C THR A 471 28.52 51.15 38.63
N LYS A 472 29.06 52.20 39.26
CA LYS A 472 29.54 53.40 38.55
C LYS A 472 30.61 53.04 37.51
N ALA A 473 31.57 52.19 37.87
CA ALA A 473 32.63 51.76 36.97
C ALA A 473 32.08 50.91 35.81
N GLN A 474 31.19 49.95 36.09
CA GLN A 474 30.56 49.09 35.08
C GLN A 474 29.69 49.91 34.11
N MET A 475 28.85 50.81 34.61
CA MET A 475 28.00 51.67 33.78
C MET A 475 28.81 52.61 32.88
N ARG A 476 29.96 53.10 33.34
CA ARG A 476 30.88 53.88 32.51
C ARG A 476 31.41 53.07 31.31
N ARG A 477 31.74 51.79 31.50
CA ARG A 477 32.18 50.88 30.42
C ARG A 477 31.05 50.55 29.45
N MET A 478 29.82 50.52 29.94
CA MET A 478 28.64 50.20 29.13
C MET A 478 28.12 51.36 28.27
N ARG A 479 28.49 52.60 28.59
CA ARG A 479 28.07 53.78 27.82
C ARG A 479 28.43 53.69 26.33
N ASP A 480 29.50 52.96 26.01
CA ASP A 480 29.96 52.80 24.63
C ASP A 480 29.14 51.72 23.88
N ARG A 481 28.46 50.82 24.61
CA ARG A 481 27.61 49.74 24.06
C ARG A 481 26.12 50.06 24.06
N PHE A 482 25.66 50.88 25.01
CA PHE A 482 24.25 51.25 25.17
C PHE A 482 24.09 52.77 25.21
N SER A 483 23.14 53.29 24.45
CA SER A 483 22.82 54.72 24.41
C SER A 483 22.08 55.18 25.66
N PHE A 484 22.79 55.33 26.79
CA PHE A 484 22.25 55.99 27.97
C PHE A 484 22.21 57.49 27.76
N VAL A 485 21.00 58.07 27.66
CA VAL A 485 20.79 59.52 27.41
C VAL A 485 21.34 60.40 28.54
N HIS A 486 21.44 59.86 29.77
CA HIS A 486 21.96 60.58 30.93
C HIS A 486 22.87 59.67 31.77
N SER A 487 23.82 60.25 32.51
CA SER A 487 24.57 59.52 33.52
C SER A 487 23.63 59.01 34.61
N VAL A 488 23.46 57.69 34.69
CA VAL A 488 22.59 57.08 35.69
C VAL A 488 23.22 57.29 37.07
N ASN A 489 22.54 58.04 37.94
CA ASN A 489 22.95 58.19 39.34
C ASN A 489 22.66 56.87 40.08
N VAL A 490 23.70 56.19 40.55
CA VAL A 490 23.56 54.90 41.27
C VAL A 490 23.76 55.03 42.78
N ASN A 491 23.90 56.25 43.30
CA ASN A 491 24.00 56.48 44.75
C ASN A 491 22.68 56.12 45.44
N PRO A 492 22.73 55.62 46.70
CA PRO A 492 21.54 55.31 47.47
C PRO A 492 20.54 56.47 47.54
N ARG A 493 19.24 56.14 47.59
CA ARG A 493 18.15 57.11 47.58
C ARG A 493 17.11 56.73 48.61
N VAL A 494 16.48 57.71 49.25
CA VAL A 494 15.41 57.48 50.21
C VAL A 494 14.13 58.18 49.74
N PHE A 495 13.07 57.41 49.65
CA PHE A 495 11.71 57.88 49.40
C PHE A 495 10.86 57.71 50.65
N ASN A 496 9.84 58.55 50.79
CA ASN A 496 8.89 58.45 51.88
C ASN A 496 7.46 58.60 51.36
N PHE A 497 6.59 57.64 51.71
CA PHE A 497 5.21 57.60 51.27
C PHE A 497 4.26 57.30 52.44
N ILE A 498 3.05 57.85 52.40
CA ILE A 498 2.03 57.61 53.42
C ILE A 498 1.50 56.18 53.28
N LYS A 499 1.39 55.45 54.41
CA LYS A 499 0.72 54.14 54.56
C LYS A 499 -0.31 54.20 55.70
N ASP A 500 -1.12 53.15 55.82
CA ASP A 500 -2.25 53.09 56.77
C ASP A 500 -1.86 53.40 58.22
N ASN A 501 -0.69 52.94 58.66
CA ASN A 501 -0.23 53.04 60.05
C ASN A 501 0.88 54.09 60.26
N GLY A 502 1.27 54.85 59.22
CA GLY A 502 2.38 55.80 59.33
C GLY A 502 3.00 56.25 58.01
N MET A 503 4.23 56.73 58.07
CA MET A 503 5.07 57.09 56.93
C MET A 503 6.06 55.97 56.64
N GLU A 504 6.01 55.36 55.46
CA GLU A 504 6.99 54.37 55.02
C GLU A 504 8.24 55.06 54.50
N ILE A 505 9.39 54.76 55.10
CA ILE A 505 10.71 55.15 54.62
C ILE A 505 11.27 53.99 53.80
N SER A 506 11.41 54.20 52.49
CA SER A 506 11.95 53.23 51.52
C SER A 506 13.33 53.67 51.07
N VAL A 507 14.37 52.97 51.52
CA VAL A 507 15.75 53.21 51.11
C VAL A 507 16.17 52.23 50.01
N TRP A 508 16.62 52.78 48.88
CA TRP A 508 17.07 52.06 47.70
C TRP A 508 18.58 52.15 47.58
N PHE A 509 19.24 51.02 47.32
CA PHE A 509 20.70 50.93 47.21
C PHE A 509 21.13 49.89 46.18
N GLN A 510 22.40 49.93 45.76
CA GLN A 510 22.99 48.92 44.90
C GLN A 510 23.37 47.68 45.72
N ASN A 511 22.96 46.51 45.23
CA ASN A 511 23.20 45.23 45.87
C ASN A 511 23.72 44.21 44.85
N TYR A 512 24.48 43.22 45.30
CA TYR A 512 25.01 42.17 44.43
C TYR A 512 23.90 41.23 43.98
N ALA A 513 23.77 41.01 42.67
CA ALA A 513 22.68 40.24 42.08
C ALA A 513 22.58 38.79 42.62
N TYR A 514 23.71 38.15 42.92
CA TYR A 514 23.76 36.78 43.42
C TYR A 514 23.60 36.64 44.94
N GLY A 515 23.54 37.76 45.68
CA GLY A 515 23.64 37.75 47.15
C GLY A 515 22.70 38.74 47.83
N THR A 516 21.49 38.93 47.30
CA THR A 516 20.66 40.10 47.67
C THR A 516 20.16 40.09 49.11
N LEU A 517 19.91 38.93 49.72
CA LEU A 517 19.31 38.86 51.06
C LEU A 517 20.26 39.30 52.19
N SER A 518 21.56 39.05 52.08
CA SER A 518 22.52 39.29 53.16
C SER A 518 22.68 40.78 53.45
N LEU A 519 23.02 41.58 52.43
CA LEU A 519 23.17 43.03 52.57
C LEU A 519 21.86 43.70 52.99
N LYS A 520 20.75 43.25 52.40
CA LYS A 520 19.40 43.73 52.75
C LYS A 520 19.08 43.52 54.22
N SER A 521 19.40 42.34 54.76
CA SER A 521 19.19 42.02 56.18
C SER A 521 20.04 42.91 57.09
N ILE A 522 21.32 43.12 56.75
CA ILE A 522 22.24 43.94 57.54
C ILE A 522 21.77 45.41 57.58
N ILE A 523 21.42 45.97 56.43
CA ILE A 523 20.92 47.35 56.33
C ILE A 523 19.60 47.50 57.08
N ALA A 524 18.67 46.55 56.92
CA ALA A 524 17.40 46.58 57.64
C ALA A 524 17.59 46.55 59.16
N GLN A 525 18.47 45.67 59.65
CA GLN A 525 18.78 45.57 61.08
C GLN A 525 19.37 46.88 61.61
N GLU A 526 20.41 47.43 60.98
CA GLU A 526 21.06 48.65 61.49
C GLU A 526 20.14 49.89 61.44
N ILE A 527 19.26 49.99 60.43
CA ILE A 527 18.27 51.07 60.37
C ILE A 527 17.33 50.99 61.57
N ILE A 528 16.82 49.80 61.88
CA ILE A 528 15.93 49.59 63.03
C ILE A 528 16.65 49.91 64.34
N GLU A 529 17.88 49.43 64.52
CA GLU A 529 18.69 49.70 65.71
C GLU A 529 18.90 51.21 65.91
N LYS A 530 19.23 51.96 64.85
CA LYS A 530 19.41 53.42 64.94
C LYS A 530 18.10 54.17 65.15
N TYR A 531 16.99 53.72 64.58
CA TYR A 531 15.68 54.33 64.83
C TYR A 531 15.26 54.14 66.29
N LEU A 532 15.50 52.97 66.88
CA LEU A 532 15.18 52.69 68.28
C LEU A 532 16.05 53.47 69.28
N GLN A 533 17.22 53.96 68.87
CA GLN A 533 18.09 54.82 69.68
C GLN A 533 17.68 56.30 69.63
N ASP A 534 16.74 56.67 68.77
CA ASP A 534 16.34 58.05 68.52
C ASP A 534 14.96 58.35 69.11
N ASP A 535 14.91 59.16 70.17
CA ASP A 535 13.66 59.50 70.87
C ASP A 535 12.61 60.17 69.96
N ASN A 536 13.00 60.69 68.79
CA ASN A 536 12.10 61.36 67.85
C ASN A 536 11.58 60.45 66.74
N ILE A 537 11.94 59.16 66.73
CA ILE A 537 11.55 58.20 65.71
C ILE A 537 10.89 57.00 66.37
N HIS A 538 9.64 56.77 66.02
CA HIS A 538 8.86 55.65 66.53
C HIS A 538 8.46 54.75 65.38
N ILE A 539 8.74 53.45 65.49
CA ILE A 539 8.33 52.46 64.50
C ILE A 539 6.81 52.30 64.56
N ALA A 540 6.16 52.31 63.39
CA ALA A 540 4.74 52.13 63.29
C ALA A 540 4.35 50.66 63.49
N TYR A 541 3.40 50.43 64.38
CA TYR A 541 2.71 49.15 64.53
C TYR A 541 1.29 49.28 63.99
N PRO A 542 0.62 48.18 63.63
CA PRO A 542 -0.81 48.23 63.31
C PRO A 542 -1.60 48.84 64.48
N ILE A 543 -2.22 50.01 64.25
CA ILE A 543 -3.02 50.70 65.26
C ILE A 543 -4.51 50.62 64.90
N THR A 544 -5.33 50.10 65.82
CA THR A 544 -6.78 50.11 65.68
C THR A 544 -7.36 51.10 66.68
N ARG A 545 -7.93 52.21 66.20
CA ARG A 545 -8.67 53.13 67.05
C ARG A 545 -10.07 52.56 67.30
N ILE A 546 -10.30 52.01 68.48
CA ILE A 546 -11.63 51.59 68.92
C ILE A 546 -12.35 52.80 69.51
N VAL A 547 -13.45 53.21 68.86
CA VAL A 547 -14.35 54.22 69.41
C VAL A 547 -15.52 53.49 70.08
N TYR A 548 -15.50 53.40 71.41
CA TYR A 548 -16.64 52.84 72.15
C TYR A 548 -17.80 53.84 72.10
N GLN A 549 -18.81 53.56 71.28
CA GLN A 549 -20.09 54.25 71.35
C GLN A 549 -21.02 53.39 72.19
N GLN A 550 -21.52 53.93 73.31
CA GLN A 550 -22.44 53.24 74.20
C GLN A 550 -23.81 53.05 73.51
N LYS A 551 -23.94 52.00 72.69
CA LYS A 551 -25.20 51.45 72.17
C LYS A 551 -25.03 49.96 71.97
N ASP A 552 -25.68 49.20 72.84
CA ASP A 552 -25.39 47.79 73.13
C ASP A 552 -26.10 46.82 72.17
N GLY A 553 -26.40 47.25 70.94
CA GLY A 553 -26.94 46.37 69.89
C GLY A 553 -28.27 45.67 70.21
N LEU A 554 -29.00 46.10 71.25
CA LEU A 554 -30.31 45.57 71.64
C LEU A 554 -31.34 46.71 71.73
N GLY A 555 -32.48 46.52 71.06
CA GLY A 555 -33.77 47.07 71.48
C GLY A 555 -34.24 48.39 70.87
N GLN A 556 -34.78 48.35 69.65
CA GLN A 556 -36.10 48.98 69.48
C GLN A 556 -37.11 48.07 70.19
N THR A 557 -37.52 48.43 71.40
CA THR A 557 -38.74 47.94 72.04
C THR A 557 -39.33 49.12 72.82
N HIS A 558 -40.40 49.67 72.22
CA HIS A 558 -41.51 50.51 72.72
C HIS A 558 -41.52 50.93 74.21
N ILE A 559 -42.06 52.09 74.61
CA ILE A 559 -43.45 52.56 74.43
C ILE A 559 -43.51 54.08 74.71
N GLU A 560 -44.19 54.85 73.84
CA GLU A 560 -44.75 56.18 74.16
C GLU A 560 -46.08 56.05 74.91
N SER A 561 -46.37 57.01 75.79
CA SER A 561 -47.66 57.35 76.43
C SER A 561 -48.17 56.41 77.55
N LEU A 562 -48.06 56.85 78.81
CA LEU A 562 -49.04 57.66 79.54
C LEU A 562 -48.45 58.18 80.86
#